data_AF-A0A0M0BSE2-F1
#
_entry.id   AF-A0A0M0BSE2-F1
#
_cell.length_a   1.000
_cell.length_b   1.000
_cell.length_c   1.000
_cell.angle_alpha   90.00
_cell.angle_beta   90.00
_cell.angle_gamma   90.00
#
_symmetry.space_group_name_H-M   'P 1'
#
loop_
_entity.id
_entity.type
_entity.pdbx_description
1 polymer ?
#
loop_
_entity_poly.entity_id
_entity_poly.type
_entity_poly.pdbx_seq_one_letter_code
_entity_poly.pdbx_strand_id
1 'polypeptide(L)'
;MSLEGFTEYKRREFCNDVKCPVQMKLNQQKEKSKEYDQIRKTCSTACVCTTWQFHHWLIEKGYIIIAQLNLENKASLFASIDKDLLKWIDKQIQNGKYNSRSHLIESMLSEYRANNAK
;
A
#
# COMPACT_ATOMS: atom_id res chain seq x y z
N MET A 1 -8.69 9.23 -10.89
CA MET A 1 -8.42 9.45 -12.32
C MET A 1 -8.33 8.05 -12.86
N SER A 2 -9.32 7.61 -13.60
CA SER A 2 -9.41 6.20 -14.00
C SER A 2 -8.26 5.88 -14.95
N LEU A 3 -7.37 4.99 -14.54
CA LEU A 3 -6.35 4.45 -15.43
C LEU A 3 -7.02 3.47 -16.39
N GLU A 4 -6.82 3.68 -17.69
CA GLU A 4 -7.37 2.80 -18.72
C GLU A 4 -6.86 1.36 -18.50
N GLY A 5 -7.79 0.38 -18.56
CA GLY A 5 -7.50 -1.02 -18.25
C GLY A 5 -7.53 -1.37 -16.75
N PHE A 6 -7.74 -0.41 -15.85
CA PHE A 6 -7.84 -0.66 -14.40
C PHE A 6 -9.24 -0.36 -13.86
N THR A 7 -9.69 -1.16 -12.89
CA THR A 7 -10.93 -0.90 -12.14
C THR A 7 -10.61 -0.21 -10.82
N GLU A 8 -11.19 0.96 -10.59
CA GLU A 8 -11.05 1.66 -9.30
C GLU A 8 -11.89 0.97 -8.20
N TYR A 9 -11.31 0.85 -7.00
CA TYR A 9 -12.01 0.37 -5.81
C TYR A 9 -13.20 1.28 -5.46
N LYS A 10 -14.38 0.70 -5.27
CA LYS A 10 -15.59 1.47 -4.91
C LYS A 10 -15.73 1.58 -3.40
N ARG A 11 -16.14 2.76 -2.93
CA ARG A 11 -16.35 3.01 -1.50
C ARG A 11 -17.39 2.02 -0.94
N ARG A 12 -17.08 1.41 0.21
CA ARG A 12 -17.89 0.39 0.92
C ARG A 12 -18.02 -0.95 0.20
N GLU A 13 -17.34 -1.15 -0.93
CA GLU A 13 -17.37 -2.42 -1.67
C GLU A 13 -16.90 -3.59 -0.80
N PHE A 14 -15.74 -3.44 -0.15
CA PHE A 14 -15.24 -4.42 0.83
C PHE A 14 -16.27 -4.72 1.92
N CYS A 15 -16.78 -3.68 2.60
CA CYS A 15 -17.69 -3.84 3.72
C CYS A 15 -19.02 -4.52 3.34
N ASN A 16 -19.48 -4.31 2.09
CA ASN A 16 -20.66 -4.98 1.56
C ASN A 16 -20.37 -6.44 1.24
N ASP A 17 -19.22 -6.74 0.63
CA ASP A 17 -18.83 -8.10 0.25
C ASP A 17 -18.66 -9.01 1.48
N VAL A 18 -17.98 -8.51 2.53
CA VAL A 18 -17.81 -9.25 3.79
C VAL A 18 -19.02 -9.18 4.73
N LYS A 19 -20.12 -8.55 4.30
CA LYS A 19 -21.35 -8.37 5.09
C LYS A 19 -21.09 -7.76 6.47
N CYS A 20 -20.26 -6.71 6.53
CA CYS A 20 -19.93 -6.02 7.77
C CYS A 20 -21.22 -5.61 8.53
N PRO A 21 -21.41 -5.99 9.81
CA PRO A 21 -22.66 -5.70 10.54
C PRO A 21 -23.02 -4.21 10.60
N VAL A 22 -22.01 -3.34 10.69
CA VAL A 22 -22.20 -1.89 10.68
C VAL A 22 -22.65 -1.41 9.30
N GLN A 23 -22.06 -1.94 8.22
CA GLN A 23 -22.45 -1.60 6.85
C GLN A 23 -23.87 -2.10 6.53
N MET A 24 -24.24 -3.29 7.00
CA MET A 24 -25.59 -3.83 6.82
C MET A 24 -26.64 -2.94 7.48
N LYS A 25 -26.37 -2.44 8.69
CA LYS A 25 -27.23 -1.45 9.36
C LYS A 25 -27.27 -0.12 8.60
N LEU A 26 -26.13 0.36 8.09
CA LEU A 26 -26.08 1.60 7.30
C LEU A 26 -26.90 1.51 6.01
N ASN A 27 -26.90 0.36 5.33
CA ASN A 27 -27.68 0.15 4.11
C ASN A 27 -29.20 0.20 4.33
N GLN A 28 -29.66 -0.01 5.57
CA GLN A 28 -31.08 0.07 5.94
C GLN A 28 -31.53 1.49 6.28
N GLN A 29 -30.60 2.42 6.51
CA GLN A 29 -30.91 3.79 6.86
C GLN A 29 -30.87 4.70 5.63
N LYS A 30 -31.71 5.73 5.61
CA LYS A 30 -31.62 6.77 4.60
C LYS A 30 -30.29 7.51 4.75
N GLU A 31 -29.56 7.66 3.66
CA GLU A 31 -28.27 8.37 3.68
C GLU A 31 -28.46 9.82 4.19
N LYS A 32 -27.54 10.28 5.04
CA LYS A 32 -27.58 11.59 5.75
C LYS A 32 -28.71 11.77 6.76
N SER A 33 -29.38 10.70 7.16
CA SER A 33 -30.24 10.73 8.36
C SER A 33 -29.40 10.81 9.64
N LYS A 34 -30.00 11.25 10.75
CA LYS A 34 -29.31 11.30 12.05
C LYS A 34 -28.87 9.90 12.47
N GLU A 35 -29.72 8.91 12.22
CA GLU A 35 -29.49 7.51 12.51
C GLU A 35 -28.32 6.96 11.67
N TYR A 36 -28.27 7.29 10.38
CA TYR A 36 -27.14 6.95 9.51
C TYR A 36 -25.83 7.54 10.04
N ASP A 37 -25.81 8.82 10.39
CA ASP A 37 -24.59 9.48 10.88
C ASP A 37 -24.12 8.92 12.22
N GLN A 38 -25.06 8.56 13.09
CA GLN A 38 -24.74 7.95 14.38
C GLN A 38 -24.12 6.56 14.21
N ILE A 39 -24.64 5.73 13.31
CA ILE A 39 -24.04 4.42 12.99
C ILE A 39 -22.68 4.62 12.29
N ARG A 40 -22.57 5.60 11.38
CA ARG A 40 -21.34 5.91 10.64
C ARG A 40 -20.18 6.30 11.55
N LYS A 41 -20.45 6.95 12.69
CA LYS A 41 -19.40 7.26 13.68
C LYS A 41 -18.61 6.02 14.07
N THR A 42 -19.28 4.87 14.24
CA THR A 42 -18.64 3.58 14.53
C THR A 42 -17.62 3.20 13.46
N CYS A 43 -17.96 3.36 12.17
CA CYS A 43 -17.03 3.08 11.07
C CYS A 43 -15.78 3.97 11.12
N SER A 44 -15.91 5.24 11.53
CA SER A 44 -14.79 6.19 11.54
C SER A 44 -13.92 6.11 12.79
N THR A 45 -14.45 5.67 13.94
CA THR A 45 -13.72 5.72 15.22
C THR A 45 -13.38 4.35 15.80
N ALA A 46 -14.14 3.31 15.46
CA ALA A 46 -14.00 1.97 16.02
C ALA A 46 -14.43 0.90 15.00
N CYS A 47 -13.80 0.91 13.82
CA CYS A 47 -14.12 -0.04 12.77
C CYS A 47 -13.91 -1.49 13.26
N VAL A 48 -14.89 -2.35 12.99
CA VAL A 48 -14.83 -3.78 13.36
C VAL A 48 -13.94 -4.60 12.41
N CYS A 49 -13.66 -4.06 11.22
CA CYS A 49 -12.78 -4.70 10.25
C CYS A 49 -11.35 -4.20 10.43
N THR A 50 -10.38 -5.10 10.36
CA THR A 50 -8.97 -4.75 10.48
C THR A 50 -8.40 -4.33 9.13
N THR A 51 -7.34 -3.52 9.18
CA THR A 51 -6.54 -3.17 8.00
C THR A 51 -6.04 -4.40 7.26
N TRP A 52 -5.70 -5.47 7.98
CA TRP A 52 -5.25 -6.73 7.38
C TRP A 52 -6.34 -7.39 6.54
N GLN A 53 -7.58 -7.49 7.05
CA GLN A 53 -8.72 -8.07 6.32
C GLN A 53 -8.99 -7.31 5.02
N PHE A 54 -8.90 -5.98 5.05
CA PHE A 54 -9.08 -5.16 3.86
C PHE A 54 -8.00 -5.42 2.80
N HIS A 55 -6.73 -5.45 3.20
CA HIS A 55 -5.63 -5.70 2.25
C HIS A 55 -5.67 -7.10 1.65
N HIS A 56 -5.97 -8.12 2.45
CA HIS A 56 -6.14 -9.48 1.94
C HIS A 56 -7.27 -9.57 0.93
N TRP A 57 -8.41 -8.94 1.22
CA TRP A 57 -9.53 -8.88 0.30
C TRP A 57 -9.17 -8.19 -1.03
N LEU A 58 -8.40 -7.08 -0.99
CA LEU A 58 -7.93 -6.43 -2.21
C LEU A 58 -7.10 -7.37 -3.09
N ILE A 59 -6.18 -8.12 -2.47
CA ILE A 59 -5.32 -9.09 -3.17
C ILE A 59 -6.16 -10.22 -3.76
N GLU A 60 -7.10 -10.78 -3.00
CA GLU A 60 -7.99 -11.87 -3.45
C GLU A 60 -8.86 -11.45 -4.64
N LYS A 61 -9.28 -10.18 -4.69
CA LYS A 61 -10.05 -9.62 -5.81
C LYS A 61 -9.17 -9.15 -6.99
N GLY A 62 -7.85 -9.26 -6.88
CA GLY A 62 -6.91 -8.87 -7.93
C GLY A 62 -6.66 -7.36 -8.05
N TYR A 63 -6.96 -6.57 -7.01
CA TYR A 63 -6.59 -5.16 -6.99
C TYR A 63 -5.08 -4.98 -6.81
N ILE A 64 -4.55 -3.95 -7.46
CA ILE A 64 -3.18 -3.49 -7.32
C ILE A 64 -3.20 -2.07 -6.77
N ILE A 65 -2.36 -1.78 -5.77
CA ILE A 65 -2.23 -0.43 -5.22
C ILE A 65 -1.25 0.34 -6.09
N ILE A 66 -1.74 1.36 -6.79
CA ILE A 66 -0.92 2.26 -7.59
C ILE A 66 -0.68 3.53 -6.76
N ALA A 67 0.54 3.69 -6.26
CA ALA A 67 0.97 4.91 -5.58
C ALA A 67 1.61 5.87 -6.59
N GLN A 68 1.02 7.03 -6.79
CA GLN A 68 1.68 8.12 -7.52
C GLN A 68 2.56 8.88 -6.53
N LEU A 69 3.87 8.61 -6.55
CA LEU A 69 4.82 9.38 -5.77
C LEU A 69 5.17 10.65 -6.53
N ASN A 70 4.91 11.81 -5.93
CA ASN A 70 5.35 13.09 -6.45
C ASN A 70 6.83 13.29 -6.07
N LEU A 71 7.72 12.68 -6.84
CA LEU A 71 9.16 12.71 -6.62
C LEU A 71 9.74 13.88 -7.40
N GLU A 72 9.72 15.07 -6.80
CA GLU A 72 10.44 16.20 -7.39
C GLU A 72 11.94 15.85 -7.45
N ASN A 73 12.48 15.83 -8.68
CA ASN A 73 13.91 15.80 -9.00
C ASN A 73 14.73 14.54 -8.67
N LYS A 74 14.14 13.35 -8.44
CA LYS A 74 14.91 12.09 -8.37
C LYS A 74 14.23 10.94 -9.12
N ALA A 75 14.91 10.39 -10.13
CA ALA A 75 14.50 9.15 -10.78
C ALA A 75 14.47 8.03 -9.73
N SER A 76 13.28 7.47 -9.48
CA SER A 76 13.09 6.39 -8.50
C SER A 76 12.62 5.14 -9.22
N LEU A 77 13.18 3.99 -8.82
CA LEU A 77 12.84 2.68 -9.34
C LEU A 77 12.29 1.82 -8.21
N PHE A 78 11.18 1.13 -8.48
CA PHE A 78 10.72 0.03 -7.63
C PHE A 78 11.24 -1.28 -8.20
N ALA A 79 11.89 -2.06 -7.35
CA ALA A 79 12.38 -3.38 -7.71
C ALA A 79 11.87 -4.41 -6.70
N SER A 80 11.40 -5.54 -7.21
CA SER A 80 11.14 -6.71 -6.38
C SER A 80 12.49 -7.36 -6.06
N ILE A 81 12.75 -7.59 -4.78
CA ILE A 81 13.97 -8.22 -4.29
C ILE A 81 13.61 -9.35 -3.33
N ASP A 82 14.47 -10.36 -3.29
CA ASP A 82 14.32 -11.46 -2.34
C ASP A 82 14.38 -10.96 -0.89
N LYS A 83 13.65 -11.64 -0.01
CA LYS A 83 13.51 -11.25 1.41
C LYS A 83 14.84 -11.34 2.16
N ASP A 84 15.65 -12.34 1.88
CA ASP A 84 16.94 -12.51 2.56
C ASP A 84 17.98 -11.52 2.03
N LEU A 85 17.92 -11.18 0.74
CA LEU A 85 18.68 -10.06 0.20
C LEU A 85 18.31 -8.73 0.86
N LEU A 86 17.02 -8.45 1.07
CA LEU A 86 16.58 -7.23 1.76
C LEU A 86 17.10 -7.16 3.21
N LYS A 87 17.04 -8.27 3.95
CA LYS A 87 17.60 -8.34 5.31
C LYS A 87 19.11 -8.06 5.31
N TRP A 88 19.82 -8.60 4.32
CA TRP A 88 21.26 -8.37 4.20
C TRP A 88 21.56 -6.88 3.94
N ILE A 89 20.82 -6.24 3.03
CA ILE A 89 20.93 -4.80 2.75
C ILE A 89 20.73 -3.99 4.04
N ASP A 90 19.67 -4.30 4.79
CA ASP A 90 19.35 -3.59 6.03
C ASP A 90 20.46 -3.72 7.08
N LYS A 91 21.09 -4.89 7.18
CA LYS A 91 22.22 -5.11 8.09
C LYS A 91 23.43 -4.21 7.73
N GLN A 92 23.70 -3.99 6.45
CA GLN A 92 24.81 -3.12 6.04
C GLN A 92 24.57 -1.65 6.44
N ILE A 93 23.32 -1.20 6.40
CA ILE A 93 22.92 0.14 6.80
C ILE A 93 23.00 0.28 8.32
N GLN A 94 22.51 -0.70 9.07
CA GLN A 94 22.60 -0.73 10.53
C GLN A 94 24.03 -0.71 11.04
N ASN A 95 24.94 -1.39 10.34
CA ASN A 95 26.37 -1.38 10.64
C ASN A 95 27.07 -0.06 10.27
N GLY A 96 26.34 0.93 9.74
CA GLY A 96 26.88 2.24 9.36
C GLY A 96 27.74 2.23 8.09
N LYS A 97 27.83 1.10 7.38
CA LYS A 97 28.61 1.00 6.14
C LYS A 97 28.01 1.86 5.02
N TYR A 98 26.68 2.01 5.02
CA TYR A 98 25.97 2.87 4.06
C TYR A 98 24.87 3.67 4.76
N ASN A 99 24.72 4.92 4.33
CA ASN A 99 23.72 5.85 4.89
C ASN A 99 22.26 5.48 4.54
N SER A 100 22.03 4.74 3.46
CA SER A 100 20.69 4.32 3.01
C SER A 100 20.75 3.12 2.06
N ARG A 101 19.59 2.51 1.79
CA ARG A 101 19.45 1.44 0.79
C ARG A 101 19.87 1.93 -0.60
N SER A 102 19.42 3.13 -0.98
CA SER A 102 19.77 3.74 -2.27
C SER A 102 21.27 3.98 -2.38
N HIS A 103 21.92 4.50 -1.32
CA HIS A 103 23.37 4.71 -1.32
C HIS A 103 24.13 3.40 -1.55
N LEU A 104 23.73 2.31 -0.88
CA LEU A 104 24.32 0.98 -1.09
C LEU A 104 24.19 0.53 -2.55
N ILE A 105 22.98 0.61 -3.12
CA ILE A 105 22.72 0.18 -4.49
C ILE A 105 23.49 1.04 -5.50
N GLU A 106 23.54 2.36 -5.31
CA GLU A 106 24.31 3.28 -6.14
C GLU A 106 25.82 2.98 -6.11
N SER A 107 26.38 2.69 -4.92
CA SER A 107 27.77 2.27 -4.79
C SER A 107 28.04 0.97 -5.55
N MET A 108 27.19 -0.05 -5.36
CA MET A 108 27.33 -1.35 -6.04
C MET A 108 27.24 -1.22 -7.57
N LEU A 109 26.29 -0.43 -8.07
CA LEU A 109 26.14 -0.19 -9.51
C LEU A 109 27.36 0.54 -10.08
N SER A 110 27.93 1.48 -9.33
CA SER A 110 29.13 2.21 -9.74
C SER A 110 30.35 1.29 -9.80
N GLU A 111 30.55 0.44 -8.79
CA GLU A 111 31.61 -0.57 -8.76
C GLU A 111 31.47 -1.57 -9.92
N TYR A 112 30.27 -2.08 -10.16
CA TYR A 112 30.00 -3.00 -11.26
C TYR A 112 30.31 -2.35 -12.62
N ARG A 113 29.87 -1.11 -12.84
CA ARG A 113 30.17 -0.38 -14.09
C ARG A 113 31.67 -0.16 -14.27
N ALA A 114 32.39 0.20 -13.22
CA ALA A 114 33.84 0.38 -13.27
C ALA A 114 34.60 -0.90 -13.62
N ASN A 115 34.13 -2.05 -13.14
CA ASN A 115 34.75 -3.35 -13.40
C ASN A 115 34.46 -3.90 -14.81
N ASN A 116 33.31 -3.56 -15.40
CA ASN A 116 32.95 -3.99 -16.76
C ASN A 116 33.41 -3.01 -17.86
N ALA A 117 33.99 -1.87 -17.48
CA ALA A 117 34.62 -0.92 -18.39
C ALA A 117 36.13 -1.17 -18.60
N LYS A 118 36.67 -2.20 -17.94
CA LYS A 118 38.04 -2.74 -18.14
C LYS A 118 37.97 -4.00 -18.98
#